data_AF-A0A3A5VDR8-F1
#
_entry.id   AF-A0A3A5VDR8-F1
#
_cell.length_a   1.000
_cell.length_b   1.000
_cell.length_c   1.000
_cell.angle_alpha   90.00
_cell.angle_beta   90.00
_cell.angle_gamma   90.00
#
_symmetry.space_group_name_H-M   'P 1'
#
loop_
_entity.id
_entity.type
_entity.pdbx_description
1 polymer ?
#
loop_
_entity_poly.entity_id
_entity_poly.type
_entity_poly.pdbx_seq_one_letter_code
_entity_poly.pdbx_strand_id
1 'polypeptide(L)'
;MFLFWIPGVVVVAGGLLALLSKRAMVRRAAGVMAAVSLLAIITTPWTVPSSPSSAFGHFLGSLLGPLVFLGVGLYSITFSGNIPVGQLSPTDRVTGFVMVALGSAWLLAMHWWSITPTYPDTVNTYWVMFWSTFLLVSPAVGAGLMVLVGVFGHQRQRERNLIGVLSMALFLIGLLALLFDGSSLGREAFGQAVWLAFADVVGLLAGLGAALLVFGAVLVVYERQLVPPVTSSGPSKEHLDRVSFVLHQHVDGGEHDEE
;
A
#
# COMPACT_ATOMS: atom_id res chain seq x y z
N MET A 1 -11.46 17.42 16.91
CA MET A 1 -11.50 16.25 16.00
C MET A 1 -11.93 16.66 14.58
N PHE A 2 -13.08 17.30 14.38
CA PHE A 2 -13.60 17.63 13.03
C PHE A 2 -12.75 18.61 12.20
N LEU A 3 -12.05 19.55 12.84
CA LEU A 3 -11.29 20.62 12.17
C LEU A 3 -10.08 20.13 11.36
N PHE A 4 -9.56 18.93 11.62
CA PHE A 4 -8.46 18.34 10.84
C PHE A 4 -8.96 17.32 9.83
N TRP A 5 -9.83 16.40 10.27
CA TRP A 5 -10.25 15.26 9.45
C TRP A 5 -11.20 15.66 8.32
N ILE A 6 -12.16 16.58 8.55
CA ILE A 6 -13.07 17.01 7.49
C ILE A 6 -12.29 17.74 6.38
N PRO A 7 -11.44 18.75 6.69
CA PRO A 7 -10.57 19.34 5.69
C PRO A 7 -9.66 18.31 5.02
N GLY A 8 -9.11 17.34 5.78
CA GLY A 8 -8.30 16.24 5.23
C GLY A 8 -9.02 15.45 4.13
N VAL A 9 -10.25 15.01 4.40
CA VAL A 9 -11.08 14.30 3.40
C VAL A 9 -11.38 15.19 2.20
N VAL A 10 -11.68 16.47 2.41
CA VAL A 10 -11.96 17.42 1.33
C VAL A 10 -10.71 17.71 0.49
N VAL A 11 -9.51 17.73 1.07
CA VAL A 11 -8.25 17.83 0.32
C VAL A 11 -8.09 16.65 -0.62
N VAL A 12 -8.26 15.42 -0.12
CA VAL A 12 -8.08 14.20 -0.92
C VAL A 12 -9.17 14.10 -1.99
N ALA A 13 -10.43 14.19 -1.60
CA ALA A 13 -11.56 14.07 -2.52
C ALA A 13 -11.59 15.22 -3.53
N GLY A 14 -11.38 16.46 -3.07
CA GLY A 14 -11.30 17.65 -3.92
C GLY A 14 -10.10 17.61 -4.87
N GLY A 15 -8.94 17.15 -4.40
CA GLY A 15 -7.76 16.96 -5.24
C GLY A 15 -7.98 15.90 -6.32
N LEU A 16 -8.51 14.73 -5.95
CA LEU A 16 -8.86 13.68 -6.91
C LEU A 16 -9.91 14.15 -7.93
N LEU A 17 -10.95 14.84 -7.47
CA LEU A 17 -11.97 15.41 -8.36
C LEU A 17 -11.39 16.47 -9.29
N ALA A 18 -10.45 17.29 -8.82
CA ALA A 18 -9.77 18.27 -9.65
C ALA A 18 -8.91 17.60 -10.73
N LEU A 19 -8.19 16.53 -10.39
CA LEU A 19 -7.32 15.81 -11.31
C LEU A 19 -8.11 14.98 -12.35
N LEU A 20 -9.18 14.32 -11.92
CA LEU A 20 -9.91 13.35 -12.74
C LEU A 20 -11.08 13.97 -13.52
N SER A 21 -11.58 15.14 -13.11
CA SER A 21 -12.73 15.73 -13.77
C SER A 21 -12.39 16.33 -15.13
N LYS A 22 -13.16 15.90 -16.15
CA LYS A 22 -13.12 16.47 -17.50
C LYS A 22 -13.86 17.81 -17.61
N ARG A 23 -14.69 18.17 -16.63
CA ARG A 23 -15.48 19.43 -16.63
C ARG A 23 -14.68 20.55 -15.96
N ALA A 24 -14.36 21.60 -16.72
CA ALA A 24 -13.51 22.70 -16.26
C ALA A 24 -14.04 23.41 -14.99
N MET A 25 -15.35 23.61 -14.87
CA MET A 25 -15.98 24.22 -13.69
C MET A 25 -15.80 23.34 -12.44
N VAL A 26 -16.09 22.05 -12.55
CA VAL A 26 -15.94 21.09 -11.44
C VAL A 26 -14.48 20.99 -11.01
N ARG A 27 -13.54 20.95 -11.98
CA ARG A 27 -12.11 20.94 -11.69
C ARG A 27 -11.66 22.19 -10.91
N ARG A 28 -12.10 23.38 -11.33
CA ARG A 28 -11.75 24.64 -10.64
C ARG A 28 -12.36 24.68 -9.24
N ALA A 29 -13.65 24.36 -9.10
CA ALA A 29 -14.33 24.35 -7.80
C ALA A 29 -13.69 23.35 -6.83
N ALA A 30 -13.44 22.11 -7.28
CA ALA A 30 -12.78 21.09 -6.48
C ALA A 30 -11.34 21.48 -6.10
N GLY A 31 -10.61 22.11 -7.02
CA GLY A 31 -9.27 22.62 -6.75
C GLY A 31 -9.25 23.73 -5.69
N VAL A 32 -10.19 24.69 -5.76
CA VAL A 32 -10.32 25.74 -4.74
C VAL A 32 -10.73 25.15 -3.38
N MET A 33 -11.68 24.21 -3.36
CA MET A 33 -12.07 23.53 -2.12
C MET A 33 -10.91 22.77 -1.50
N ALA A 34 -10.12 22.04 -2.30
CA ALA A 34 -8.92 21.36 -1.83
C ALA A 34 -7.88 22.34 -1.28
N ALA A 35 -7.65 23.46 -1.96
CA ALA A 35 -6.71 24.49 -1.50
C ALA A 35 -7.14 25.13 -0.17
N VAL A 36 -8.41 25.52 -0.04
CA VAL A 36 -8.96 26.10 1.22
C VAL A 36 -8.86 25.08 2.36
N SER A 37 -9.17 23.82 2.07
CA SER A 37 -9.10 22.75 3.07
C SER A 37 -7.66 22.45 3.49
N LEU A 38 -6.70 22.55 2.56
CA LEU A 38 -5.28 22.43 2.87
C LEU A 38 -4.81 23.55 3.80
N LEU A 39 -5.25 24.79 3.57
CA LEU A 39 -4.95 25.93 4.46
C LEU A 39 -5.53 25.71 5.87
N ALA A 40 -6.72 25.12 5.98
CA ALA A 40 -7.30 24.76 7.28
C ALA A 40 -6.46 23.69 8.02
N ILE A 41 -5.91 22.71 7.30
CA ILE A 41 -5.00 21.71 7.88
C ILE A 41 -3.70 22.36 8.37
N ILE A 42 -3.11 23.23 7.55
CA ILE A 42 -1.85 23.91 7.89
C ILE A 42 -2.02 24.80 9.14
N THR A 43 -3.19 25.41 9.33
CA THR A 43 -3.47 26.26 10.49
C THR A 43 -3.89 25.48 11.75
N THR A 44 -4.03 24.16 11.66
CA THR A 44 -4.47 23.32 12.79
C THR A 44 -3.56 23.37 14.03
N PRO A 45 -2.22 23.42 13.91
CA PRO A 45 -1.33 23.55 15.07
C PRO A 45 -1.58 24.80 15.90
N TRP A 46 -2.02 25.91 15.29
CA TRP A 46 -2.33 27.15 16.00
C TRP A 46 -3.73 27.17 16.61
N THR A 47 -4.68 26.44 16.03
CA THR A 47 -6.08 26.45 16.48
C THR A 47 -6.36 25.44 17.57
N VAL A 48 -5.67 24.28 17.57
CA VAL A 48 -5.83 23.25 18.61
C VAL A 48 -4.48 22.59 18.94
N PRO A 49 -3.54 23.31 19.58
CA PRO A 49 -2.15 22.89 19.72
C PRO A 49 -1.95 21.56 20.48
N SER A 50 -2.80 21.20 21.44
CA SER A 50 -2.64 19.97 22.24
C SER A 50 -3.51 18.79 21.78
N SER A 51 -4.04 18.81 20.55
CA SER A 51 -4.91 17.72 20.07
C SER A 51 -4.14 16.56 19.43
N PRO A 52 -4.64 15.30 19.53
CA PRO A 52 -4.09 14.17 18.77
C PRO A 52 -4.06 14.42 17.27
N SER A 53 -5.05 15.14 16.73
CA SER A 53 -5.09 15.52 15.31
C SER A 53 -3.94 16.44 14.91
N SER A 54 -3.56 17.39 15.76
CA SER A 54 -2.44 18.30 15.50
C SER A 54 -1.10 17.58 15.60
N ALA A 55 -0.95 16.67 16.57
CA ALA A 55 0.22 15.81 16.67
C ALA A 55 0.36 14.90 15.44
N PHE A 56 -0.75 14.35 14.93
CA PHE A 56 -0.75 13.58 13.69
C PHE A 56 -0.40 14.43 12.47
N GLY A 57 -0.95 15.65 12.37
CA GLY A 57 -0.59 16.62 11.32
C GLY A 57 0.89 16.99 11.34
N HIS A 58 1.46 17.25 12.53
CA HIS A 58 2.89 17.48 12.71
C HIS A 58 3.71 16.28 12.25
N PHE A 59 3.30 15.07 12.61
CA PHE A 59 3.94 13.84 12.16
C PHE A 59 3.92 13.72 10.62
N LEU A 60 2.78 13.93 9.97
CA LEU A 60 2.70 13.92 8.50
C LEU A 60 3.61 14.98 7.87
N GLY A 61 3.64 16.19 8.44
CA GLY A 61 4.53 17.26 8.02
C GLY A 61 6.01 16.85 8.12
N SER A 62 6.40 16.20 9.22
CA SER A 62 7.77 15.70 9.39
C SER A 62 8.14 14.60 8.39
N LEU A 63 7.19 13.76 7.98
CA LEU A 63 7.44 12.72 6.98
C LEU A 63 7.47 13.24 5.53
N LEU A 64 6.91 14.42 5.26
CA LEU A 64 6.75 14.91 3.90
C LEU A 64 8.10 15.03 3.17
N GLY A 65 9.11 15.59 3.83
CA GLY A 65 10.48 15.70 3.29
C GLY A 65 11.04 14.34 2.83
N PRO A 66 11.28 13.38 3.74
CA PRO A 66 11.83 12.07 3.36
C PRO A 66 10.95 11.34 2.35
N LEU A 67 9.62 11.42 2.44
CA LEU A 67 8.71 10.76 1.49
C LEU A 67 8.79 11.36 0.08
N VAL A 68 8.98 12.68 -0.07
CA VAL A 68 9.19 13.30 -1.38
C VAL A 68 10.52 12.83 -1.98
N PHE A 69 11.59 12.79 -1.18
CA PHE A 69 12.88 12.27 -1.62
C PHE A 69 12.79 10.80 -2.07
N LEU A 70 12.14 9.95 -1.27
CA LEU A 70 11.92 8.54 -1.61
C LEU A 70 11.02 8.39 -2.84
N GLY A 71 9.90 9.12 -2.91
CA GLY A 71 8.92 9.02 -3.99
C GLY A 71 9.48 9.46 -5.33
N VAL A 72 10.10 10.65 -5.38
CA VAL A 72 10.76 11.15 -6.59
C VAL A 72 11.96 10.27 -6.95
N GLY A 73 12.74 9.84 -5.95
CA GLY A 73 13.88 8.97 -6.18
C GLY A 73 13.49 7.62 -6.80
N LEU A 74 12.48 6.95 -6.24
CA LEU A 74 11.93 5.70 -6.77
C LEU A 74 11.29 5.90 -8.15
N TYR A 75 10.59 7.01 -8.37
CA TYR A 75 10.05 7.37 -9.68
C TYR A 75 11.18 7.48 -10.72
N SER A 76 12.22 8.25 -10.43
CA SER A 76 13.36 8.42 -11.33
C SER A 76 14.10 7.12 -11.58
N ILE A 77 14.28 6.25 -10.57
CA ILE A 77 14.89 4.91 -10.76
C ILE A 77 14.01 4.02 -11.64
N THR A 78 12.69 4.06 -11.43
CA THR A 78 11.74 3.16 -12.11
C THR A 78 11.52 3.57 -13.55
N PHE A 79 11.53 4.87 -13.86
CA PHE A 79 11.24 5.42 -15.20
C PHE A 79 12.49 5.86 -15.98
N SER A 80 13.69 5.56 -15.48
CA SER A 80 14.94 5.78 -16.21
C SER A 80 15.45 4.50 -16.87
N GLY A 81 16.07 4.65 -18.05
CA GLY A 81 16.62 3.53 -18.83
C GLY A 81 15.68 3.04 -19.93
N ASN A 82 15.89 1.80 -20.38
CA ASN A 82 15.17 1.23 -21.54
C ASN A 82 13.75 0.81 -21.19
N ILE A 83 12.88 1.80 -21.05
CA ILE A 83 11.44 1.61 -20.85
C ILE A 83 10.74 2.01 -22.15
N PRO A 84 9.78 1.21 -22.64
CA PRO A 84 9.13 1.44 -23.93
C PRO A 84 8.29 2.72 -23.98
N VAL A 85 8.03 3.41 -22.87
CA VAL A 85 7.21 4.63 -22.80
C VAL A 85 7.89 5.67 -21.91
N GLY A 86 8.37 6.78 -22.50
CA GLY A 86 8.88 7.96 -21.78
C GLY A 86 10.15 7.68 -20.97
N GLN A 87 11.31 7.64 -21.63
CA GLN A 87 12.59 7.41 -20.97
C GLN A 87 13.11 8.70 -20.34
N LEU A 88 13.24 8.72 -19.03
CA LEU A 88 14.11 9.70 -18.37
C LEU A 88 15.57 9.41 -18.73
N SER A 89 16.40 10.45 -18.69
CA SER A 89 17.81 10.33 -19.05
C SER A 89 18.53 9.32 -18.14
N PRO A 90 19.58 8.62 -18.60
CA PRO A 90 20.34 7.71 -17.74
C PRO A 90 20.91 8.39 -16.49
N THR A 91 21.21 9.70 -16.57
CA THR A 91 21.62 10.55 -15.45
C THR A 91 20.54 10.69 -14.38
N ASP A 92 19.26 10.71 -14.76
CA ASP A 92 18.14 10.78 -13.80
C ASP A 92 18.06 9.53 -12.91
N ARG A 93 18.57 8.39 -13.38
CA ARG A 93 18.68 7.18 -12.56
C ARG A 93 19.62 7.38 -11.38
N VAL A 94 20.77 8.01 -11.62
CA VAL A 94 21.78 8.29 -10.59
C VAL A 94 21.20 9.29 -9.59
N THR A 95 20.57 10.36 -10.08
CA THR A 95 19.83 11.31 -9.24
C THR A 95 18.79 10.60 -8.39
N GLY A 96 18.05 9.64 -8.97
CA GLY A 96 17.06 8.85 -8.25
C GLY A 96 17.67 8.05 -7.08
N PHE A 97 18.80 7.37 -7.29
CA PHE A 97 19.52 6.67 -6.22
C PHE A 97 19.99 7.62 -5.12
N VAL A 98 20.52 8.80 -5.47
CA VAL A 98 20.93 9.82 -4.50
C VAL A 98 19.73 10.30 -3.69
N MET A 99 18.59 10.55 -4.33
CA MET A 99 17.38 10.99 -3.62
C MET A 99 16.85 9.92 -2.67
N VAL A 100 16.84 8.65 -3.08
CA VAL A 100 16.47 7.54 -2.17
C VAL A 100 17.43 7.48 -0.98
N ALA A 101 18.74 7.55 -1.22
CA ALA A 101 19.74 7.52 -0.16
C ALA A 101 19.56 8.68 0.83
N LEU A 102 19.32 9.90 0.35
CA LEU A 102 19.05 11.08 1.19
C LEU A 102 17.74 10.93 1.98
N GLY A 103 16.66 10.43 1.35
CA GLY A 103 15.39 10.19 2.03
C GLY A 103 15.50 9.14 3.13
N SER A 104 16.22 8.05 2.87
CA SER A 104 16.52 7.01 3.86
C SER A 104 17.41 7.54 5.00
N ALA A 105 18.47 8.28 4.68
CA ALA A 105 19.34 8.90 5.69
C ALA A 105 18.58 9.88 6.57
N TRP A 106 17.64 10.64 6.01
CA TRP A 106 16.77 11.53 6.75
C TRP A 106 15.86 10.77 7.72
N LEU A 107 15.22 9.67 7.29
CA LEU A 107 14.42 8.83 8.20
C LEU A 107 15.26 8.26 9.35
N LEU A 108 16.48 7.81 9.07
CA LEU A 108 17.41 7.33 10.11
C LEU A 108 17.81 8.47 11.07
N ALA A 109 18.11 9.64 10.53
CA ALA A 109 18.44 10.84 11.29
C ALA A 109 17.30 11.26 12.24
N MET A 110 16.04 11.06 11.86
CA MET A 110 14.90 11.31 12.74
C MET A 110 14.85 10.38 13.97
N HIS A 111 15.55 9.25 13.96
CA HIS A 111 15.64 8.39 15.14
C HIS A 111 16.82 8.75 16.06
N TRP A 112 18.01 8.98 15.49
CA TRP A 112 19.24 9.16 16.29
C TRP A 112 19.70 10.62 16.48
N TRP A 113 19.25 11.57 15.66
CA TRP A 113 19.66 12.97 15.71
C TRP A 113 18.56 13.90 16.21
N SER A 114 18.95 15.15 16.51
CA SER A 114 18.10 16.21 17.05
C SER A 114 16.92 16.64 16.16
N ILE A 115 16.74 16.00 15.00
CA ILE A 115 15.61 16.22 14.09
C ILE A 115 14.47 15.23 14.33
N THR A 116 14.51 14.45 15.42
CA THR A 116 13.37 13.62 15.85
C THR A 116 12.11 14.46 15.96
N PRO A 117 10.98 14.03 15.37
CA PRO A 117 9.73 14.77 15.48
C PRO A 117 9.28 14.89 16.94
N THR A 118 9.35 16.09 17.52
CA THR A 118 8.85 16.42 18.85
C THR A 118 7.61 17.30 18.76
N TYR A 119 6.61 17.06 19.62
CA TYR A 119 5.39 17.86 19.63
C TYR A 119 4.65 17.79 20.98
N PRO A 120 4.52 18.90 21.74
CA PRO A 120 5.37 20.09 21.79
C PRO A 120 6.72 19.81 22.46
N ASP A 121 6.74 19.20 23.65
CA ASP A 121 7.96 18.99 24.45
C ASP A 121 8.40 17.51 24.56
N THR A 122 7.62 16.61 23.98
CA THR A 122 7.89 15.17 23.96
C THR A 122 7.99 14.64 22.55
N VAL A 123 8.61 13.47 22.38
CA VAL A 123 8.64 12.80 21.07
C VAL A 123 7.20 12.53 20.63
N ASN A 124 6.93 12.87 19.36
CA ASN A 124 5.62 12.67 18.78
C ASN A 124 5.23 11.19 18.80
N THR A 125 4.12 10.86 19.44
CA THR A 125 3.67 9.48 19.62
C THR A 125 3.46 8.75 18.29
N TYR A 126 2.97 9.44 17.26
CA TYR A 126 2.75 8.83 15.95
C TYR A 126 4.06 8.47 15.24
N TRP A 127 5.13 9.24 15.45
CA TRP A 127 6.46 8.89 14.97
C TRP A 127 6.94 7.58 15.60
N VAL A 128 6.80 7.44 16.92
CA VAL A 128 7.20 6.23 17.65
C VAL A 128 6.41 5.02 17.16
N MET A 129 5.08 5.13 17.05
CA MET A 129 4.21 4.06 16.55
C MET A 129 4.55 3.68 15.11
N PHE A 130 4.73 4.65 14.22
CA PHE A 130 5.09 4.42 12.83
C PHE A 130 6.45 3.72 12.73
N TRP A 131 7.47 4.26 13.39
CA TRP A 131 8.84 3.79 13.24
C TRP A 131 9.03 2.39 13.84
N SER A 132 8.47 2.12 15.02
CA SER A 132 8.52 0.79 15.64
C SER A 132 7.81 -0.26 14.79
N THR A 133 6.60 0.06 14.30
CA THR A 133 5.82 -0.85 13.45
C THR A 133 6.48 -1.04 12.09
N PHE A 134 7.01 0.03 11.48
CA PHE A 134 7.67 -0.03 10.19
C PHE A 134 8.91 -0.92 10.22
N LEU A 135 9.77 -0.75 11.23
CA LEU A 135 10.99 -1.56 11.38
C LEU A 135 10.70 -3.01 11.82
N LEU A 136 9.57 -3.26 12.48
CA LEU A 136 9.14 -4.62 12.82
C LEU A 136 8.53 -5.36 11.62
N VAL A 137 7.59 -4.72 10.94
CA VAL A 137 6.74 -5.35 9.91
C VAL A 137 7.45 -5.42 8.56
N SER A 138 8.19 -4.38 8.16
CA SER A 138 8.79 -4.32 6.82
C SER A 138 9.81 -5.43 6.55
N PRO A 139 10.70 -5.80 7.48
CA PRO A 139 11.56 -6.97 7.31
C PRO A 139 10.77 -8.28 7.15
N ALA A 140 9.72 -8.47 7.94
CA ALA A 140 8.88 -9.67 7.88
C ALA A 140 8.13 -9.77 6.54
N VAL A 141 7.54 -8.67 6.08
CA VAL A 141 6.89 -8.58 4.77
C VAL A 141 7.90 -8.88 3.66
N GLY A 142 9.09 -8.28 3.71
CA GLY A 142 10.11 -8.51 2.70
C GLY A 142 10.67 -9.94 2.72
N ALA A 143 10.79 -10.58 3.88
CA ALA A 143 11.10 -12.01 3.97
C ALA A 143 10.01 -12.88 3.31
N GLY A 144 8.73 -12.57 3.56
CA GLY A 144 7.61 -13.22 2.88
C GLY A 144 7.65 -13.02 1.36
N LEU A 145 7.89 -11.80 0.88
CA LEU A 145 8.06 -11.49 -0.54
C LEU A 145 9.25 -12.23 -1.15
N MET A 146 10.36 -12.37 -0.42
CA MET A 146 11.53 -13.13 -0.86
C MET A 146 11.18 -14.61 -1.10
N VAL A 147 10.38 -15.22 -0.21
CA VAL A 147 9.88 -16.59 -0.39
C VAL A 147 8.95 -16.67 -1.60
N LEU A 148 7.99 -15.75 -1.73
CA LEU A 148 7.06 -15.73 -2.86
C LEU A 148 7.78 -15.58 -4.21
N VAL A 149 8.73 -14.66 -4.32
CA VAL A 149 9.54 -14.49 -5.54
C VAL A 149 10.43 -15.72 -5.77
N GLY A 150 10.92 -16.36 -4.71
CA GLY A 150 11.71 -17.60 -4.81
C GLY A 150 10.92 -18.80 -5.32
N VAL A 151 9.64 -18.92 -4.95
CA VAL A 151 8.76 -20.04 -5.34
C VAL A 151 8.10 -19.79 -6.69
N PHE A 152 7.57 -18.60 -6.92
CA PHE A 152 6.76 -18.28 -8.12
C PHE A 152 7.52 -17.50 -9.18
N GLY A 153 8.66 -16.87 -8.85
CA GLY A 153 9.42 -16.03 -9.76
C GLY A 153 10.35 -16.86 -10.65
N HIS A 154 10.04 -16.97 -11.94
CA HIS A 154 10.98 -17.51 -12.91
C HIS A 154 12.08 -16.49 -13.23
N GLN A 155 13.35 -16.88 -13.06
CA GLN A 155 14.53 -16.04 -13.33
C GLN A 155 14.61 -14.70 -12.56
N ARG A 156 13.92 -14.56 -11.41
CA ARG A 156 13.91 -13.34 -10.59
C ARG A 156 14.87 -13.35 -9.40
N GLN A 157 16.03 -13.96 -9.57
CA GLN A 157 17.00 -14.14 -8.48
C GLN A 157 17.59 -12.81 -8.00
N ARG A 158 17.80 -11.85 -8.92
CA ARG A 158 18.32 -10.54 -8.58
C ARG A 158 17.34 -9.75 -7.73
N GLU A 159 16.06 -9.74 -8.11
CA GLU A 159 14.98 -9.08 -7.36
C GLU A 159 14.83 -9.70 -5.98
N ARG A 160 14.83 -11.04 -5.90
CA ARG A 160 14.78 -11.77 -4.63
C ARG A 160 15.92 -11.37 -3.69
N ASN A 161 17.14 -11.32 -4.20
CA ASN A 161 18.31 -10.96 -3.40
C ASN A 161 18.27 -9.50 -2.96
N LEU A 162 17.82 -8.58 -3.82
CA LEU A 162 17.64 -7.17 -3.46
C LEU A 162 16.60 -6.99 -2.35
N ILE A 163 15.46 -7.70 -2.41
CA ILE A 163 14.46 -7.72 -1.34
C ILE A 163 15.10 -8.22 -0.05
N GLY A 164 15.84 -9.34 -0.11
CA GLY A 164 16.53 -9.90 1.06
C GLY A 164 17.53 -8.94 1.71
N VAL A 165 18.34 -8.24 0.91
CA VAL A 165 19.28 -7.22 1.41
C VAL A 165 18.55 -6.07 2.09
N LEU A 166 17.47 -5.56 1.48
CA LEU A 166 16.68 -4.46 2.05
C LEU A 166 15.98 -4.89 3.35
N SER A 167 15.41 -6.09 3.39
CA SER A 167 14.80 -6.66 4.61
C SER A 167 15.82 -6.82 5.73
N MET A 168 17.01 -7.34 5.42
CA MET A 168 18.08 -7.48 6.40
C MET A 168 18.56 -6.12 6.91
N ALA A 169 18.73 -5.13 6.02
CA ALA A 169 19.12 -3.78 6.41
C ALA A 169 18.11 -3.15 7.38
N LEU A 170 16.81 -3.23 7.08
CA LEU A 170 15.75 -2.73 7.96
C LEU A 170 15.71 -3.47 9.30
N PHE A 171 15.91 -4.79 9.30
CA PHE A 171 16.00 -5.57 10.54
C PHE A 171 17.19 -5.12 11.40
N LEU A 172 18.37 -4.94 10.78
CA LEU A 172 19.56 -4.46 11.47
C LEU A 172 19.37 -3.05 12.03
N ILE A 173 18.71 -2.16 11.29
CA ILE A 173 18.35 -0.83 11.80
C ILE A 173 17.44 -0.94 13.03
N GLY A 174 16.42 -1.80 12.98
CA GLY A 174 15.56 -2.08 14.13
C GLY A 174 16.32 -2.63 15.34
N LEU A 175 17.25 -3.55 15.10
CA LEU A 175 18.12 -4.07 16.16
C LEU A 175 19.01 -2.98 16.76
N LEU A 176 19.62 -2.14 15.93
CA LEU A 176 20.44 -1.01 16.39
C LEU A 176 19.61 -0.03 17.23
N ALA A 177 18.37 0.25 16.83
CA ALA A 177 17.46 1.13 17.57
C ALA A 177 17.05 0.56 18.94
N LEU A 178 17.07 -0.77 19.11
CA LEU A 178 16.86 -1.42 20.40
C LEU A 178 18.12 -1.42 21.30
N LEU A 179 19.31 -1.27 20.70
CA LEU A 179 20.58 -1.36 21.41
C LEU A 179 21.15 0.00 21.81
N PHE A 180 20.91 1.03 21.00
CA PHE A 180 21.49 2.36 21.15
C PHE A 180 20.40 3.42 21.32
N ASP A 181 20.63 4.33 22.28
CA ASP A 181 19.74 5.47 22.49
C ASP A 181 19.79 6.45 21.31
N GLY A 182 18.63 6.99 20.95
CA GLY A 182 18.52 8.18 20.11
C GLY A 182 18.64 9.46 20.95
N SER A 183 18.78 10.62 20.29
CA SER A 183 18.92 11.90 21.00
C SER A 183 17.70 12.28 21.85
N SER A 184 16.52 11.90 21.38
CA SER A 184 15.24 12.28 22.02
C SER A 184 14.39 11.07 22.45
N LEU A 185 14.72 9.87 21.96
CA LEU A 185 14.02 8.62 22.25
C LEU A 185 15.01 7.58 22.76
N GLY A 186 14.87 7.20 24.03
CA GLY A 186 15.69 6.16 24.64
C GLY A 186 15.30 4.75 24.16
N ARG A 187 16.27 3.83 24.22
CA ARG A 187 16.15 2.43 23.81
C ARG A 187 15.05 1.67 24.55
N GLU A 188 14.83 1.98 25.84
CA GLU A 188 13.78 1.34 26.65
C GLU A 188 12.39 1.74 26.17
N ALA A 189 12.17 3.04 25.92
CA ALA A 189 10.91 3.55 25.39
C ALA A 189 10.64 3.01 23.98
N PHE A 190 11.67 2.97 23.12
CA PHE A 190 11.55 2.36 21.80
C PHE A 190 11.27 0.85 21.87
N GLY A 191 11.94 0.12 22.76
CA GLY A 191 11.70 -1.31 22.98
C GLY A 191 10.28 -1.62 23.45
N GLN A 192 9.72 -0.81 24.35
CA GLN A 192 8.31 -0.91 24.73
C GLN A 192 7.38 -0.67 23.54
N ALA A 193 7.68 0.33 22.70
CA ALA A 193 6.89 0.59 21.49
C ALA A 193 6.98 -0.54 20.46
N VAL A 194 8.12 -1.20 20.32
CA VAL A 194 8.28 -2.39 19.46
C VAL A 194 7.48 -3.57 20.01
N TRP A 195 7.48 -3.76 21.33
CA TRP A 195 6.67 -4.81 21.96
C TRP A 195 5.17 -4.58 21.77
N LEU A 196 4.71 -3.34 21.91
CA LEU A 196 3.32 -2.97 21.67
C LEU A 196 2.94 -3.18 20.20
N ALA A 197 3.79 -2.74 19.27
CA ALA A 197 3.59 -2.98 17.84
C ALA A 197 3.56 -4.47 17.49
N PHE A 198 4.37 -5.30 18.15
CA PHE A 198 4.32 -6.75 18.00
C PHE A 198 2.97 -7.33 18.46
N ALA A 199 2.48 -6.90 19.63
CA ALA A 199 1.17 -7.31 20.12
C ALA A 199 0.05 -6.91 19.15
N ASP A 200 0.10 -5.70 18.60
CA ASP A 200 -0.87 -5.21 17.61
C ASP A 200 -0.86 -6.06 16.32
N VAL A 201 0.33 -6.38 15.80
CA VAL A 201 0.48 -7.21 14.59
C VAL A 201 -0.02 -8.64 14.83
N VAL A 202 0.35 -9.25 15.96
CA VAL A 202 -0.13 -10.60 16.32
C VAL A 202 -1.65 -10.59 16.51
N GLY A 203 -2.19 -9.58 17.19
CA GLY A 203 -3.63 -9.41 17.38
C GLY A 203 -4.38 -9.27 16.05
N LEU A 204 -3.85 -8.47 15.12
CA LEU A 204 -4.43 -8.31 13.78
C LEU A 204 -4.41 -9.62 12.99
N LEU A 205 -3.30 -10.36 13.01
CA LEU A 205 -3.19 -11.65 12.31
C LEU A 205 -4.11 -12.71 12.92
N ALA A 206 -4.20 -12.78 14.25
CA ALA A 206 -5.11 -13.68 14.94
C ALA A 206 -6.58 -13.34 14.64
N GLY A 207 -6.93 -12.06 14.66
CA GLY A 207 -8.26 -11.57 14.30
C GLY A 207 -8.63 -11.88 12.85
N LEU A 208 -7.70 -11.66 11.91
CA LEU A 208 -7.88 -12.01 10.51
C LEU A 208 -8.08 -13.52 10.33
N GLY A 209 -7.25 -14.34 10.99
CA GLY A 209 -7.39 -15.80 10.97
C GLY A 209 -8.75 -16.27 11.49
N ALA A 210 -9.18 -15.74 12.64
CA ALA A 210 -10.50 -16.04 13.20
C ALA A 210 -11.65 -15.62 12.26
N ALA A 211 -11.55 -14.43 11.65
CA ALA A 211 -12.55 -13.95 10.69
C ALA A 211 -12.65 -14.87 9.46
N LEU A 212 -11.51 -15.33 8.92
CA LEU A 212 -11.49 -16.28 7.81
C LEU A 212 -12.10 -17.63 8.19
N LEU A 213 -11.84 -18.13 9.40
CA LEU A 213 -12.44 -19.38 9.89
C LEU A 213 -13.96 -19.27 10.03
N VAL A 214 -14.45 -18.16 10.60
CA VAL A 214 -15.90 -17.91 10.72
C VAL A 214 -16.53 -17.82 9.33
N PHE A 215 -15.91 -17.08 8.41
CA PHE A 215 -16.39 -16.97 7.04
C PHE A 215 -16.43 -18.34 6.33
N GLY A 216 -15.37 -19.14 6.45
CA GLY A 216 -15.32 -20.49 5.91
C GLY A 216 -16.38 -21.42 6.51
N ALA A 217 -16.61 -21.33 7.83
CA ALA A 217 -17.67 -22.10 8.49
C ALA A 217 -19.06 -21.72 7.97
N VAL A 218 -19.33 -20.42 7.78
CA VAL A 218 -20.58 -19.93 7.19
C VAL A 218 -20.76 -20.45 5.77
N LEU A 219 -19.71 -20.41 4.94
CA LEU A 219 -19.76 -20.98 3.58
C LEU A 219 -20.10 -22.47 3.59
N VAL A 220 -19.45 -23.26 4.44
CA VAL A 220 -19.73 -24.71 4.54
C VAL A 220 -21.16 -24.98 5.00
N VAL A 221 -21.68 -24.22 5.97
CA VAL A 221 -23.08 -24.34 6.41
C VAL A 221 -24.04 -23.97 5.28
N TYR A 222 -23.75 -22.90 4.54
CA TYR A 222 -24.56 -22.46 3.41
C TYR A 222 -24.55 -23.47 2.26
N GLU A 223 -23.38 -23.99 1.89
CA GLU A 223 -23.24 -25.01 0.85
C GLU A 223 -24.03 -26.29 1.17
N ARG A 224 -24.01 -26.71 2.44
CA ARG A 224 -24.80 -27.88 2.89
C ARG A 224 -26.32 -27.68 2.82
N GLN A 225 -26.79 -26.44 2.76
CA GLN A 225 -28.21 -26.10 2.67
C GLN A 225 -28.69 -25.90 1.23
N LEU A 226 -27.78 -25.84 0.25
CA LEU A 226 -28.16 -25.70 -1.16
C LEU A 226 -28.81 -26.99 -1.66
N VAL A 227 -29.98 -26.85 -2.29
CA VAL A 227 -30.61 -27.94 -3.03
C VAL A 227 -29.70 -28.27 -4.22
N PRO A 228 -29.39 -29.55 -4.48
CA PRO A 228 -28.57 -29.92 -5.63
C PRO A 228 -29.18 -29.36 -6.92
N PRO A 229 -28.36 -28.84 -7.85
CA PRO A 229 -28.86 -28.25 -9.07
C PRO A 229 -29.71 -29.27 -9.82
N VAL A 230 -30.86 -28.81 -10.34
CA VAL A 230 -31.71 -29.63 -11.20
C VAL A 230 -30.87 -30.00 -12.42
N THR A 231 -30.45 -31.25 -12.49
CA THR A 231 -29.80 -31.80 -13.66
C THR A 231 -30.85 -31.81 -14.77
N SER A 232 -30.63 -31.05 -15.85
CA SER A 232 -31.49 -31.21 -17.02
C SER A 232 -31.35 -32.67 -17.45
N SER A 233 -32.46 -33.36 -17.66
CA SER A 233 -32.42 -34.67 -18.30
C SER A 233 -31.57 -34.56 -19.56
N GLY A 234 -30.70 -35.54 -19.82
CA GLY A 234 -29.92 -35.58 -21.05
C GLY A 234 -30.82 -35.36 -22.29
N PRO A 235 -30.28 -34.87 -23.40
CA PRO A 235 -31.06 -34.55 -24.58
C PRO A 235 -31.96 -35.74 -24.95
N SER A 236 -33.27 -35.48 -25.12
CA SER A 236 -34.21 -36.52 -25.52
C SER A 236 -33.80 -37.07 -26.89
N LYS A 237 -34.24 -38.29 -27.21
CA LYS A 237 -34.00 -38.88 -28.54
C LYS A 237 -34.40 -37.93 -29.68
N GLU A 238 -35.49 -37.19 -29.51
CA GLU A 238 -35.94 -36.16 -30.45
C GLU A 238 -34.94 -35.01 -30.63
N HIS A 239 -34.28 -34.57 -29.55
CA HIS A 239 -33.20 -33.57 -29.65
C HIS A 239 -31.96 -34.15 -30.34
N LEU A 240 -31.62 -35.41 -30.05
CA LEU A 240 -30.50 -36.10 -30.72
C LEU A 240 -30.77 -36.32 -32.21
N ASP A 241 -32.00 -36.69 -32.57
CA ASP A 241 -32.42 -36.86 -33.96
C ASP A 241 -32.42 -35.52 -34.71
N ARG A 242 -32.85 -34.44 -34.05
CA ARG A 242 -32.80 -33.09 -34.62
C ARG A 242 -31.37 -32.58 -34.79
N VAL A 243 -30.48 -32.86 -33.83
CA VAL A 243 -29.05 -32.56 -33.95
C VAL A 243 -28.40 -33.39 -35.05
N SER A 244 -28.74 -34.69 -35.15
CA SER A 244 -28.29 -35.57 -36.22
C SER A 244 -28.76 -35.06 -37.60
N PHE A 245 -30.02 -34.67 -37.73
CA PHE A 245 -30.57 -34.08 -38.96
C PHE A 245 -29.82 -32.80 -39.39
N VAL A 246 -29.60 -31.87 -38.45
CA VAL A 246 -28.87 -30.63 -38.74
C VAL A 246 -27.40 -30.91 -39.05
N LEU A 247 -26.77 -31.85 -38.36
CA LEU A 247 -25.40 -32.28 -38.66
C LEU A 247 -25.31 -32.92 -40.04
N HIS A 248 -26.22 -33.82 -40.41
CA HIS A 248 -26.26 -34.40 -41.75
C HIS A 248 -26.45 -33.33 -42.83
N GLN A 249 -27.28 -32.31 -42.57
CA GLN A 249 -27.50 -31.21 -43.50
C GLN A 249 -26.26 -30.31 -43.72
N HIS A 250 -25.32 -30.26 -42.76
CA HIS A 250 -24.14 -29.39 -42.83
C HIS A 250 -22.80 -30.14 -42.99
N VAL A 251 -22.73 -31.43 -42.67
CA VAL A 251 -21.52 -32.28 -42.76
C VAL A 251 -21.38 -32.90 -44.15
N ASP A 252 -22.48 -33.14 -44.87
CA ASP A 252 -22.39 -33.64 -46.25
C ASP A 252 -21.91 -32.58 -47.24
N GLY A 253 -21.72 -31.33 -46.79
CA GLY A 253 -21.43 -30.21 -47.67
C GLY A 253 -22.66 -29.89 -48.52
N GLY A 254 -23.13 -28.65 -48.44
CA GLY A 254 -24.10 -28.20 -49.44
C GLY A 254 -23.47 -28.32 -50.82
N GLU A 255 -23.90 -29.32 -51.60
CA GLU A 255 -23.81 -29.31 -53.06
C GLU A 255 -24.90 -28.40 -53.66
N HIS A 256 -25.17 -27.27 -53.01
CA HIS A 256 -26.06 -26.23 -53.51
C HIS A 256 -25.49 -24.85 -53.17
N ASP A 257 -24.39 -24.53 -53.84
CA ASP A 257 -23.96 -23.17 -54.19
C ASP A 257 -23.24 -23.21 -55.57
N GLU A 258 -23.85 -23.89 -56.54
CA GLU A 258 -23.54 -23.72 -57.98
C GLU A 258 -24.84 -23.60 -58.77
N GLU A 259 -25.50 -22.43 -58.68
CA GLU A 259 -26.20 -21.75 -59.80
C GLU A 259 -26.15 -20.23 -59.61
#